data_AF-A0A2M7AQC6-F1
#
_entry.id   AF-A0A2M7AQC6-F1
#
_cell.length_a   1.000
_cell.length_b   1.000
_cell.length_c   1.000
_cell.angle_alpha   90.00
_cell.angle_beta   90.00
_cell.angle_gamma   90.00
#
_symmetry.space_group_name_H-M   'P 1'
#
loop_
_entity.id
_entity.type
_entity.pdbx_description
1 polymer ?
#
loop_
_entity_poly.entity_id
_entity_poly.type
_entity_poly.pdbx_seq_one_letter_code
_entity_poly.pdbx_strand_id
1 'polypeptide(L)'
;MTTFRISDILNFRNMDQIIQVTGFIRQRGQLTLPDVIRQGAYWISVNSPVTLIRTKIDEIIIRPYSLKKTLSWEEFYERVKKIRAFKGGGKSVNLSKFIVKDRETHF
;
A
#
# COMPACT_ATOMS: atom_id res chain seq x y z
N MET A 1 32.32 33.17 18.69
CA MET A 1 32.57 32.35 17.48
C MET A 1 32.23 30.92 17.83
N THR A 2 31.12 30.42 17.33
CA THR A 2 30.64 29.07 17.67
C THR A 2 31.31 28.08 16.72
N THR A 3 32.25 27.31 17.25
CA THR A 3 33.01 26.32 16.49
C THR A 3 32.15 25.07 16.29
N PHE A 4 31.71 24.83 15.06
CA PHE A 4 31.04 23.58 14.67
C PHE A 4 32.10 22.48 14.51
N ARG A 5 31.87 21.31 15.12
CA ARG A 5 32.76 20.15 14.98
C ARG A 5 32.32 19.30 13.79
N ILE A 6 33.26 18.62 13.14
CA ILE A 6 32.98 17.71 12.00
C ILE A 6 32.00 16.59 12.40
N SER A 7 31.95 16.23 13.69
CA SER A 7 30.94 15.32 14.27
C SER A 7 29.51 15.81 14.06
N ASP A 8 29.30 17.13 13.99
CA ASP A 8 27.97 17.73 13.85
C ASP A 8 27.46 17.62 12.41
N ILE A 9 28.38 17.48 11.44
CA ILE A 9 28.08 17.34 10.00
C ILE A 9 27.72 15.89 9.64
N LEU A 10 28.27 14.90 10.38
CA LEU A 10 28.06 13.47 10.10
C LEU A 10 26.68 12.94 10.54
N ASN A 11 25.92 13.70 11.33
CA ASN A 11 24.57 13.30 11.76
C ASN A 11 23.47 13.57 10.73
N PHE A 12 23.76 14.25 9.61
CA PHE A 12 22.74 14.56 8.59
C PHE A 12 22.57 13.47 7.53
N ARG A 13 23.38 12.41 7.54
CA ARG A 13 23.41 11.41 6.46
C ARG A 13 22.94 10.00 6.83
N ASN A 14 22.59 9.73 8.09
CA ASN A 14 22.02 8.46 8.53
C ASN A 14 20.78 8.70 9.41
N MET A 15 19.58 8.54 8.83
CA MET A 15 18.31 8.46 9.57
C MET A 15 18.11 7.07 10.22
N ASP A 16 19.18 6.50 10.80
CA ASP A 16 19.14 5.25 11.55
C ASP A 16 19.27 5.52 13.06
N GLN A 17 18.52 6.49 13.57
CA GLN A 17 18.41 6.69 15.01
C GLN A 17 17.41 5.67 15.58
N ILE A 18 17.92 4.72 16.37
CA ILE A 18 17.08 3.79 17.14
C ILE A 18 16.43 4.59 18.27
N ILE A 19 15.14 4.89 18.11
CA ILE A 19 14.34 5.56 19.14
C ILE A 19 13.65 4.49 19.99
N GLN A 20 14.06 4.35 21.25
CA GLN A 20 13.43 3.46 22.21
C GLN A 20 12.48 4.27 23.12
N VAL A 21 11.20 3.89 23.15
CA VAL A 21 10.21 4.48 24.05
C VAL A 21 9.40 3.37 24.70
N THR A 22 9.21 3.46 26.02
CA THR A 22 8.32 2.57 26.77
C THR A 22 6.92 3.16 26.79
N GLY A 23 5.92 2.33 26.49
CA GLY A 23 4.51 2.71 26.50
C GLY A 23 3.65 1.67 27.22
N PHE A 24 2.40 2.05 27.48
CA PHE A 24 1.43 1.16 28.12
C PHE A 24 0.35 0.77 27.11
N ILE A 25 -0.03 -0.51 27.12
CA ILE A 25 -1.22 -0.98 26.41
C ILE A 25 -2.43 -0.62 27.27
N ARG A 26 -3.33 0.18 26.70
CA ARG A 26 -4.57 0.60 27.36
C ARG A 26 -5.65 -0.48 27.24
N GLN A 27 -6.81 -0.22 27.83
CA GLN A 27 -7.98 -1.08 27.68
C GLN A 27 -8.28 -1.34 26.19
N ARG A 28 -8.76 -2.54 25.89
CA ARG A 28 -9.04 -3.01 24.51
C ARG A 28 -7.82 -3.13 23.60
N GLY A 29 -6.60 -3.22 24.17
CA GLY A 29 -5.39 -3.47 23.38
C GLY A 29 -4.88 -2.25 22.61
N GLN A 30 -5.31 -1.03 22.97
CA GLN A 30 -4.86 0.18 22.30
C GLN A 30 -3.46 0.57 22.74
N LEU A 31 -2.56 0.80 21.77
CA LEU A 31 -1.22 1.34 22.00
C LEU A 31 -1.14 2.76 21.46
N THR A 32 -0.83 3.72 22.33
CA THR A 32 -0.59 5.10 21.91
C THR A 32 0.85 5.24 21.41
N LEU A 33 1.03 5.67 20.16
CA LEU A 33 2.35 5.96 19.61
C LEU A 33 2.81 7.37 20.06
N PRO A 34 3.93 7.47 20.81
CA PRO A 34 4.46 8.75 21.26
C PRO A 34 4.88 9.65 20.10
N ASP A 35 4.82 10.97 20.32
CA ASP A 35 5.05 12.00 19.28
C ASP A 35 6.41 11.87 18.61
N VAL A 36 7.43 11.49 19.37
CA VAL A 36 8.79 11.24 18.86
C VAL A 36 8.84 10.14 17.80
N ILE A 37 7.98 9.12 17.90
CA ILE A 37 7.84 8.07 16.89
C ILE A 37 7.03 8.58 15.69
N ARG A 38 5.97 9.38 15.95
CA ARG A 38 5.10 9.93 14.89
C ARG A 38 5.82 10.91 13.98
N GLN A 39 6.72 11.73 14.53
CA GLN A 39 7.50 12.71 13.76
C GLN A 39 8.50 12.04 12.81
N GLY A 40 8.99 10.84 13.16
CA GLY A 40 9.97 10.10 12.34
C GLY A 40 9.37 9.38 11.12
N ALA A 41 8.04 9.26 11.02
CA ALA A 41 7.39 8.45 10.00
C ALA A 41 6.15 9.13 9.40
N TYR A 42 6.26 9.55 8.14
CA TYR A 42 5.21 10.26 7.40
C TYR A 42 3.87 9.51 7.30
N TRP A 43 3.90 8.18 7.42
CA TRP A 43 2.72 7.33 7.27
C TRP A 43 1.95 7.12 8.58
N ILE A 44 2.47 7.59 9.72
CA ILE A 44 1.82 7.49 11.03
C ILE A 44 0.94 8.74 11.24
N SER A 45 -0.06 8.92 10.37
CA SER A 45 -1.07 9.97 10.53
C SER A 45 -2.35 9.41 11.15
N VAL A 46 -3.16 10.29 11.75
CA VAL A 46 -4.42 9.89 12.40
C VAL A 46 -5.32 9.21 11.36
N ASN A 47 -5.95 8.09 11.75
CA ASN A 47 -6.79 7.26 10.89
C ASN A 47 -6.08 6.61 9.68
N SER A 48 -4.75 6.59 9.64
CA SER A 48 -4.03 5.84 8.60
C SER A 48 -4.11 4.33 8.85
N PRO A 49 -4.44 3.53 7.81
CA PRO A 49 -4.43 2.08 7.93
C PRO A 49 -2.99 1.56 8.08
N VAL A 50 -2.81 0.58 8.97
CA VAL A 50 -1.53 -0.06 9.23
C VAL A 50 -1.66 -1.59 9.18
N THR A 51 -0.57 -2.25 8.81
CA THR A 51 -0.45 -3.70 8.90
C THR A 51 0.33 -4.05 10.18
N LEU A 52 -0.21 -4.99 10.96
CA LEU A 52 0.45 -5.56 12.14
C LEU A 52 0.96 -6.95 11.79
N ILE A 53 2.26 -7.17 11.97
CA ILE A 53 2.91 -8.47 11.70
C ILE A 53 3.58 -8.92 12.97
N ARG A 54 3.21 -10.11 13.47
CA ARG A 54 3.93 -10.76 14.56
C ARG A 54 5.00 -11.66 13.97
N THR A 55 6.27 -11.31 14.14
CA THR A 55 7.41 -12.10 13.65
C THR A 55 7.90 -13.09 14.69
N LYS A 56 7.90 -12.69 15.97
CA LYS A 56 8.36 -13.50 17.11
C LYS A 56 7.38 -13.40 18.27
N ILE A 57 7.66 -14.12 19.35
CA ILE A 57 6.78 -14.14 20.52
C ILE A 57 6.64 -12.76 21.17
N ASP A 58 7.72 -11.99 21.13
CA ASP A 58 7.97 -10.70 21.80
C ASP A 58 8.10 -9.52 20.82
N GLU A 59 7.87 -9.75 19.51
CA GLU A 59 8.08 -8.75 18.48
C GLU A 59 6.82 -8.56 17.62
N ILE A 60 6.36 -7.31 17.54
CA ILE A 60 5.30 -6.87 16.63
C ILE A 60 5.86 -5.74 15.76
N ILE A 61 5.77 -5.93 14.45
CA ILE A 61 6.19 -4.96 13.45
C ILE A 61 4.94 -4.24 12.93
N ILE A 62 4.95 -2.91 12.98
CA ILE A 62 3.91 -2.04 12.44
C ILE A 62 4.42 -1.41 11.15
N ARG A 63 3.65 -1.51 10.07
CA ARG A 63 3.99 -0.94 8.76
C ARG A 63 2.80 -0.20 8.16
N PRO A 64 3.03 0.78 7.26
CA PRO A 64 1.94 1.37 6.50
C PRO A 64 1.20 0.30 5.71
N TYR A 65 -0.13 0.38 5.69
CA TYR A 65 -0.91 -0.50 4.84
C TYR A 65 -0.69 -0.11 3.38
N SER A 66 0.18 -0.85 2.70
CA SER A 66 0.35 -0.74 1.26
C SER A 66 -0.51 -1.81 0.60
N LEU A 67 -1.55 -1.41 -0.10
CA LEU A 67 -2.18 -2.24 -1.14
C LEU A 67 -1.14 -2.41 -2.27
N LYS A 68 -0.17 -3.31 -2.10
CA LYS A 68 0.62 -3.77 -3.25
C LYS A 68 -0.28 -4.63 -4.14
N LYS A 69 -1.20 -3.98 -4.86
CA LYS A 69 -1.54 -4.41 -6.22
C LYS A 69 -0.52 -3.76 -7.16
N THR A 70 0.76 -4.10 -6.97
CA THR A 70 1.67 -4.09 -8.11
C THR A 70 1.19 -5.21 -9.01
N LEU A 71 0.21 -4.90 -9.86
CA LEU A 71 -0.12 -5.74 -11.00
C LEU A 71 1.17 -5.75 -11.81
N SER A 72 1.81 -6.92 -11.91
CA SER A 72 3.03 -7.01 -12.70
C SER A 72 2.68 -6.53 -14.11
N TRP A 73 3.56 -5.74 -14.73
CA TRP A 73 3.31 -5.23 -16.07
C TRP A 73 3.10 -6.38 -17.05
N GLU A 74 3.80 -7.48 -16.81
CA GLU A 74 3.66 -8.76 -17.49
C GLU A 74 2.26 -9.37 -17.29
N GLU A 75 1.75 -9.41 -16.05
CA GLU A 75 0.38 -9.86 -15.77
C GLU A 75 -0.68 -8.99 -16.45
N PHE A 76 -0.46 -7.68 -16.53
CA PHE A 76 -1.34 -6.76 -17.23
C PHE A 76 -1.36 -7.07 -18.74
N TYR A 77 -0.18 -7.19 -19.35
CA TYR A 77 -0.05 -7.50 -20.78
C TYR A 77 -0.64 -8.86 -21.13
N GLU A 78 -0.44 -9.88 -20.30
CA GLU A 78 -1.02 -11.20 -20.54
C GLU A 78 -2.55 -11.19 -20.47
N ARG A 79 -3.14 -10.41 -19.54
CA ARG A 79 -4.60 -10.22 -19.49
C ARG A 79 -5.11 -9.50 -20.74
N VAL A 80 -4.45 -8.41 -21.16
CA VAL A 80 -4.81 -7.66 -22.39
C VAL A 80 -4.70 -8.56 -23.62
N LYS A 81 -3.64 -9.37 -23.71
CA LYS A 81 -3.42 -10.33 -24.80
C LYS A 81 -4.51 -11.39 -24.84
N LYS A 82 -4.89 -11.98 -23.70
CA LYS A 82 -6.01 -12.94 -23.62
C LYS A 82 -7.32 -12.34 -24.11
N ILE A 83 -7.64 -11.12 -23.67
CA ILE A 83 -8.86 -10.41 -24.10
C ILE A 83 -8.84 -10.15 -25.62
N ARG A 84 -7.69 -9.74 -26.19
CA ARG A 84 -7.54 -9.53 -27.64
C ARG A 84 -7.49 -10.82 -28.45
N ALA A 85 -7.04 -11.92 -27.85
CA ALA A 85 -7.00 -13.24 -28.47
C ALA A 85 -8.39 -13.88 -28.60
N PHE A 86 -9.36 -13.42 -27.81
CA PHE A 86 -10.79 -13.61 -28.12
C PHE A 86 -11.16 -12.78 -29.36
N LYS A 87 -10.65 -13.17 -30.53
CA LYS A 87 -11.34 -12.89 -31.78
C LYS A 87 -12.65 -13.65 -31.69
N GLY A 88 -13.78 -12.95 -31.72
CA GLY A 88 -15.11 -13.56 -31.61
C GLY A 88 -15.23 -14.77 -32.54
N GLY A 89 -15.11 -15.97 -31.96
CA GLY A 89 -15.22 -17.26 -32.65
C GLY A 89 -16.68 -17.64 -32.92
N GLY A 90 -17.55 -16.65 -33.04
CA GLY A 90 -18.97 -16.82 -33.35
C GLY A 90 -19.26 -16.14 -34.67
N LYS A 91 -19.77 -16.92 -35.64
CA LYS A 91 -20.30 -16.48 -36.95
C LYS A 91 -20.65 -15.00 -36.97
N SER A 92 -20.04 -14.21 -37.86
CA SER A 92 -20.39 -12.82 -38.22
C SER A 92 -21.75 -12.39 -37.66
N VAL A 93 -21.79 -11.96 -36.40
CA VAL A 93 -23.02 -11.44 -35.81
C VAL A 93 -23.04 -9.99 -36.23
N ASN A 94 -23.96 -9.66 -37.15
CA ASN A 94 -24.17 -8.29 -37.56
C ASN A 94 -24.46 -7.46 -36.30
N LEU A 95 -23.61 -6.47 -36.01
CA LEU A 95 -23.71 -5.60 -34.83
C LEU A 95 -25.10 -4.95 -34.71
N SER A 96 -25.76 -4.70 -35.83
CA SER A 96 -27.13 -4.19 -35.89
C SER A 96 -28.13 -5.19 -35.30
N LYS A 97 -27.99 -6.50 -35.56
CA LYS A 97 -28.84 -7.54 -34.97
C LYS A 97 -28.64 -7.70 -33.46
N PHE A 98 -27.41 -7.48 -32.99
CA PHE A 98 -27.13 -7.51 -31.55
C PHE A 98 -27.84 -6.36 -30.82
N ILE A 99 -27.71 -5.13 -31.34
CA ILE A 99 -28.36 -3.94 -30.75
C ILE A 99 -29.89 -4.04 -30.78
N VAL A 100 -30.47 -4.55 -31.87
CA VAL A 100 -31.93 -4.75 -31.95
C VAL A 100 -32.40 -5.77 -30.92
N LYS A 101 -31.71 -6.91 -30.80
CA LYS A 101 -32.08 -7.96 -29.84
C LYS A 101 -31.95 -7.49 -28.39
N ASP A 102 -30.90 -6.75 -28.06
CA ASP A 102 -30.68 -6.18 -26.73
C ASP A 102 -31.82 -5.24 -26.32
N ARG A 103 -32.30 -4.41 -27.27
CA ARG A 103 -33.45 -3.52 -27.07
C ARG A 103 -34.78 -4.26 -26.93
N GLU A 104 -34.97 -5.36 -27.66
CA GLU A 104 -36.19 -6.18 -27.55
C GLU A 104 -36.25 -6.99 -26.25
N THR A 105 -35.11 -7.40 -25.67
CA THR A 105 -35.09 -8.15 -24.40
C THR A 105 -35.19 -7.29 -23.15
N HIS A 106 -34.94 -5.98 -23.26
CA HIS A 106 -34.97 -5.05 -22.14
C HIS A 106 -36.17 -4.08 -22.17
N PHE A 107 -37.22 -4.43 -22.92
CA PHE A 107 -38.56 -3.86 -22.83
C PHE A 107 -39.58 -4.93 -22.42
#